data_AF-A0A3M1VJ52-F1
#
_entry.id   AF-A0A3M1VJ52-F1
#
_cell.length_a   1.000
_cell.length_b   1.000
_cell.length_c   1.000
_cell.angle_alpha   90.00
_cell.angle_beta   90.00
_cell.angle_gamma   90.00
#
_symmetry.space_group_name_H-M   'P 1'
#
loop_
_entity.id
_entity.type
_entity.pdbx_description
1 polymer ?
#
loop_
_entity_poly.entity_id
_entity_poly.type
_entity_poly.pdbx_seq_one_letter_code
_entity_poly.pdbx_strand_id
1 'polypeptide(L)'
;MNRPSDDIRVWEQLRRTPQLLVELTSTDAPCAEHELRVQKRLRARYPPDLVRAAVELIQARQRARGKFSRADRMWFDRRGVEQATDELIARRKAERFAAHPEVVDLCCGVGGDTIALAQRTGVVAVDESPLA
;
A
#
# COMPACT_ATOMS: atom_id res chain seq x y z
N MET A 1 -6.67 -15.19 -15.50
CA MET A 1 -7.09 -14.42 -14.31
C MET A 1 -6.65 -15.21 -13.10
N ASN A 2 -5.76 -14.64 -12.27
CA ASN A 2 -5.44 -15.25 -10.97
C ASN A 2 -6.71 -15.28 -10.11
N ARG A 3 -6.86 -16.29 -9.24
CA ARG A 3 -7.94 -16.26 -8.25
C ARG A 3 -7.61 -15.17 -7.22
N PRO A 4 -8.62 -14.51 -6.63
CA PRO A 4 -8.41 -13.54 -5.54
C PRO A 4 -7.52 -14.09 -4.39
N SER A 5 -7.61 -15.40 -4.13
CA SER A 5 -6.80 -16.11 -3.15
C SER A 5 -5.30 -16.16 -3.45
N ASP A 6 -4.93 -16.15 -4.73
CA ASP A 6 -3.52 -16.26 -5.16
C ASP A 6 -2.83 -14.91 -4.97
N ASP A 7 -3.54 -13.82 -5.22
CA ASP A 7 -3.03 -12.46 -5.04
C ASP A 7 -2.76 -12.19 -3.54
N ILE A 8 -3.67 -12.57 -2.63
CA ILE A 8 -3.47 -12.42 -1.17
C ILE A 8 -2.18 -13.13 -0.72
N ARG A 9 -1.96 -14.36 -1.17
CA ARG A 9 -0.76 -15.14 -0.79
C ARG A 9 0.53 -14.45 -1.21
N VAL A 10 0.54 -13.86 -2.42
CA VAL A 10 1.70 -13.10 -2.91
C VAL A 10 1.95 -11.86 -2.04
N TRP A 11 0.91 -11.11 -1.71
CA TRP A 11 1.03 -9.91 -0.85
C TRP A 11 1.46 -10.26 0.59
N GLU A 12 0.96 -11.36 1.16
CA GLU A 12 1.40 -11.88 2.45
C GLU A 12 2.86 -12.33 2.42
N GLN A 13 3.28 -13.03 1.36
CA GLN A 13 4.67 -13.45 1.19
C GLN A 13 5.59 -12.23 1.05
N LEU A 14 5.15 -11.19 0.34
CA LEU A 14 5.90 -9.93 0.22
C LEU A 14 6.07 -9.26 1.59
N ARG A 15 5.03 -9.26 2.42
CA ARG A 15 5.08 -8.71 3.78
C ARG A 15 6.08 -9.45 4.67
N ARG A 16 6.23 -10.76 4.47
CA ARG A 16 7.23 -11.60 5.15
C ARG A 16 8.64 -11.48 4.57
N THR A 17 8.80 -10.83 3.41
CA THR A 17 10.08 -10.69 2.71
C THR A 17 10.42 -9.20 2.48
N PRO A 18 10.50 -8.36 3.54
CA PRO A 18 10.73 -6.92 3.38
C PRO A 18 12.08 -6.59 2.74
N GLN A 19 13.06 -7.51 2.81
CA GLN A 19 14.38 -7.35 2.19
C GLN A 19 14.27 -7.17 0.67
N LEU A 20 13.26 -7.78 0.02
CA LEU A 20 13.01 -7.59 -1.40
C LEU A 20 12.70 -6.12 -1.75
N LEU A 21 11.93 -5.44 -0.90
CA LEU A 21 11.63 -4.01 -1.08
C LEU A 21 12.89 -3.17 -0.90
N VAL A 22 13.72 -3.48 0.10
CA VAL A 22 14.99 -2.80 0.33
C VAL A 22 15.95 -2.99 -0.85
N GLU A 23 16.16 -4.23 -1.31
CA GLU A 23 17.02 -4.52 -2.46
C GLU A 23 16.57 -3.79 -3.74
N LEU A 24 15.27 -3.54 -3.91
CA LEU A 24 14.72 -2.77 -5.02
C LEU A 24 14.91 -1.25 -4.87
N THR A 25 14.92 -0.71 -3.65
CA THR A 25 15.03 0.74 -3.41
C THR A 25 16.44 1.24 -3.13
N SER A 26 17.39 0.38 -2.75
CA SER A 26 18.78 0.74 -2.41
C SER A 26 19.67 1.10 -3.60
N THR A 27 19.10 1.65 -4.69
CA THR A 27 19.83 1.91 -5.93
C THR A 27 19.98 3.41 -6.19
N ASP A 28 21.21 3.93 -6.11
CA ASP A 28 21.51 5.37 -6.10
C ASP A 28 21.46 6.07 -7.49
N ALA A 29 21.07 5.37 -8.56
CA ALA A 29 20.86 5.97 -9.88
C ALA A 29 19.87 5.13 -10.73
N PRO A 30 18.57 5.46 -10.72
CA PRO A 30 17.58 4.74 -11.52
C PRO A 30 17.72 5.15 -12.99
N CYS A 31 18.45 4.36 -13.78
CA CYS A 31 18.26 4.29 -15.23
C CYS A 31 17.48 3.01 -15.58
N ALA A 32 16.71 3.05 -16.67
CA ALA A 32 15.85 1.93 -17.07
C ALA A 32 16.63 0.61 -17.25
N GLU A 33 17.86 0.68 -17.76
CA GLU A 33 18.74 -0.49 -17.90
C GLU A 33 19.14 -1.09 -16.54
N HIS A 34 19.36 -0.23 -15.53
CA HIS A 34 19.70 -0.68 -14.18
C HIS A 34 18.50 -1.38 -13.54
N GLU A 35 17.31 -0.80 -13.63
CA GLU A 35 16.07 -1.38 -13.10
C GLU A 35 15.81 -2.77 -13.71
N LEU A 36 15.96 -2.90 -15.03
CA LEU A 36 15.80 -4.19 -15.73
C LEU A 36 16.82 -5.23 -15.23
N ARG A 37 18.08 -4.83 -15.03
CA ARG A 37 19.13 -5.73 -14.51
C ARG A 37 18.84 -6.18 -13.08
N VAL A 38 18.37 -5.28 -12.23
CA VAL A 38 17.97 -5.59 -10.84
C VAL A 38 16.78 -6.55 -10.83
N GLN A 39 15.73 -6.26 -11.60
CA GLN A 39 14.58 -7.16 -11.70
C GLN A 39 14.96 -8.55 -12.21
N LYS A 40 15.83 -8.63 -13.23
CA LYS A 40 16.33 -9.92 -13.75
C LYS A 40 17.07 -10.72 -12.68
N ARG A 41 17.96 -10.08 -11.91
CA ARG A 41 18.68 -10.72 -10.79
C ARG A 41 17.72 -11.20 -9.70
N LEU A 42 16.74 -10.40 -9.34
CA LEU A 42 15.76 -10.76 -8.30
C LEU A 42 14.85 -11.89 -8.74
N ARG A 43 14.41 -11.94 -10.00
CA ARG A 43 13.61 -13.05 -10.56
C ARG A 43 14.36 -14.39 -10.60
N ALA A 44 15.69 -14.38 -10.53
CA ALA A 44 16.48 -15.62 -10.38
C ALA A 44 16.51 -16.14 -8.93
N ARG A 45 16.18 -15.30 -7.94
CA ARG A 45 16.22 -15.62 -6.50
C ARG A 45 14.84 -15.74 -5.86
N TYR A 46 13.83 -15.08 -6.42
CA TYR A 46 12.48 -14.98 -5.88
C TYR A 46 11.44 -15.36 -6.93
N PRO A 47 10.24 -15.83 -6.52
CA PRO A 47 9.15 -16.10 -7.44
C PRO A 47 8.81 -14.87 -8.31
N PRO A 48 8.58 -15.03 -9.63
CA PRO A 48 8.32 -13.91 -10.52
C PRO A 48 7.16 -13.00 -10.10
N ASP A 49 6.06 -13.59 -9.60
CA ASP A 49 4.90 -12.84 -9.14
C ASP A 49 5.20 -12.02 -7.87
N LEU A 50 6.08 -12.52 -7.00
CA LEU A 50 6.52 -11.79 -5.80
C LEU A 50 7.35 -10.55 -6.18
N VAL A 51 8.26 -10.70 -7.14
CA VAL A 51 9.05 -9.57 -7.66
C VAL A 51 8.14 -8.56 -8.35
N ARG A 52 7.12 -9.02 -9.11
CA ARG A 52 6.13 -8.14 -9.74
C ARG A 52 5.36 -7.33 -8.69
N ALA A 53 4.80 -7.98 -7.67
CA ALA A 53 4.06 -7.31 -6.60
C ALA A 53 4.93 -6.29 -5.84
N ALA A 54 6.21 -6.60 -5.61
CA ALA A 54 7.15 -5.68 -4.98
C ALA A 54 7.39 -4.41 -5.82
N VAL A 55 7.58 -4.56 -7.13
CA VAL A 55 7.73 -3.43 -8.07
C VAL A 55 6.44 -2.61 -8.13
N GLU A 56 5.29 -3.26 -8.22
CA GLU A 56 3.97 -2.60 -8.23
C GLU A 56 3.75 -1.77 -6.96
N LEU A 57 4.06 -2.33 -5.78
CA LEU A 57 3.97 -1.62 -4.51
C LEU A 57 4.89 -0.39 -4.47
N ILE A 58 6.14 -0.51 -4.93
CA ILE A 58 7.08 0.63 -4.95
C ILE A 58 6.57 1.74 -5.85
N GLN A 59 6.08 1.40 -7.05
CA GLN A 59 5.51 2.39 -7.97
C GLN A 59 4.23 3.02 -7.40
N ALA A 60 3.38 2.23 -6.73
CA ALA A 60 2.18 2.74 -6.07
C ALA A 60 2.55 3.71 -4.94
N ARG A 61 3.55 3.38 -4.11
CA ARG A 61 4.07 4.28 -3.06
C ARG A 61 4.60 5.59 -3.64
N GLN A 62 5.36 5.54 -4.73
CA GLN A 62 5.85 6.75 -5.39
C GLN A 62 4.70 7.68 -5.81
N ARG A 63 3.63 7.13 -6.40
CA ARG A 63 2.43 7.91 -6.77
C ARG A 63 1.68 8.43 -5.53
N ALA A 64 1.63 7.63 -4.47
CA ALA A 64 0.94 7.96 -3.23
C ALA A 64 1.63 9.08 -2.43
N ARG A 65 2.92 9.40 -2.68
CA ARG A 65 3.64 10.48 -1.98
C ARG A 65 2.98 11.85 -2.11
N GLY A 66 2.24 12.09 -3.19
CA GLY A 66 1.46 13.33 -3.35
C GLY A 66 0.24 13.41 -2.43
N LYS A 67 -0.30 12.27 -1.98
CA LYS A 67 -1.51 12.18 -1.14
C LYS A 67 -1.23 11.86 0.32
N PHE A 68 -0.11 11.20 0.62
CA PHE A 68 0.19 10.64 1.93
C PHE A 68 1.64 10.94 2.37
N SER A 69 1.77 11.57 3.54
CA SER A 69 3.03 11.81 4.23
C SER A 69 3.77 10.52 4.62
N ARG A 70 3.04 9.42 4.79
CA ARG A 70 3.57 8.09 5.16
C ARG A 70 3.53 7.08 4.00
N ALA A 71 3.41 7.55 2.75
CA ALA A 71 3.29 6.69 1.57
C ALA A 71 4.30 5.54 1.55
N ASP A 72 5.57 5.80 1.86
CA ASP A 72 6.63 4.79 1.83
C ASP A 72 6.46 3.63 2.83
N ARG A 73 5.58 3.79 3.84
CA ARG A 73 5.28 2.77 4.86
C ARG A 73 3.93 2.10 4.66
N MET A 74 3.08 2.64 3.79
CA MET A 74 1.74 2.13 3.53
C MET A 74 1.76 1.05 2.44
N TRP A 75 0.70 0.25 2.37
CA TRP A 75 0.52 -0.78 1.34
C TRP A 75 -0.53 -0.29 0.35
N PHE A 76 -0.24 -0.48 -0.92
CA PHE A 76 -1.10 0.00 -2.00
C PHE A 76 -1.03 -0.95 -3.18
N ASP A 77 -2.17 -1.15 -3.82
CA ASP A 77 -2.22 -1.44 -5.24
C ASP A 77 -2.47 -0.13 -6.03
N ARG A 78 -2.50 -0.21 -7.36
CA ARG A 78 -2.75 0.97 -8.20
C ARG A 78 -4.12 1.62 -7.93
N ARG A 79 -5.18 0.80 -7.83
CA ARG A 79 -6.56 1.31 -7.68
C ARG A 79 -6.74 1.99 -6.34
N GLY A 80 -6.15 1.45 -5.28
CA GLY A 80 -6.17 1.99 -3.93
C GLY A 80 -5.55 3.38 -3.85
N VAL A 81 -4.44 3.64 -4.57
CA VAL A 81 -3.87 5.01 -4.64
C VAL A 81 -4.82 5.96 -5.38
N GLU A 82 -5.42 5.51 -6.47
CA GLU A 82 -6.33 6.33 -7.29
C GLU A 82 -7.59 6.70 -6.50
N GLN A 83 -8.19 5.74 -5.79
CA GLN A 83 -9.44 5.89 -5.01
C GLN A 83 -9.25 6.53 -3.63
N ALA A 84 -8.04 6.47 -3.08
CA ALA A 84 -7.74 7.00 -1.76
C ALA A 84 -8.07 8.50 -1.61
N THR A 85 -8.77 8.83 -0.51
CA THR A 85 -8.89 10.19 0.01
C THR A 85 -7.51 10.75 0.32
N ASP A 86 -7.24 11.99 -0.10
CA ASP A 86 -6.03 12.71 0.25
C ASP A 86 -5.92 12.89 1.77
N GLU A 87 -4.73 12.72 2.34
CA GLU A 87 -4.51 12.76 3.79
C GLU A 87 -4.99 14.06 4.43
N LEU A 88 -4.86 15.20 3.75
CA LEU A 88 -5.35 16.48 4.28
C LEU A 88 -6.88 16.48 4.42
N ILE A 89 -7.57 15.94 3.42
CA ILE A 89 -9.03 15.83 3.40
C ILE A 89 -9.52 14.82 4.43
N ALA A 90 -8.84 13.67 4.54
CA ALA A 90 -9.13 12.63 5.52
C ALA A 90 -9.05 13.19 6.96
N ARG A 91 -7.99 13.93 7.28
CA ARG A 91 -7.83 14.60 8.58
C ARG A 91 -8.96 15.60 8.87
N ARG A 92 -9.35 16.41 7.88
CA ARG A 92 -10.46 17.36 8.03
C ARG A 92 -11.80 16.64 8.24
N LYS A 93 -12.04 15.53 7.54
CA LYS A 93 -13.24 14.70 7.74
C LYS A 93 -13.27 14.14 9.16
N ALA A 94 -12.15 13.63 9.66
CA ALA A 94 -12.06 13.00 10.98
C ALA A 94 -12.41 13.95 12.14
N GLU A 95 -12.13 15.25 12.02
CA GLU A 95 -12.51 16.25 13.04
C GLU A 95 -14.02 16.25 13.33
N ARG A 96 -14.85 15.94 12.34
CA ARG A 96 -16.32 15.90 12.48
C ARG A 96 -16.80 14.75 13.37
N PHE A 97 -15.95 13.75 13.58
CA PHE A 97 -16.24 12.56 14.37
C PHE A 97 -15.60 12.58 15.77
N ALA A 98 -14.85 13.63 16.13
CA ALA A 98 -14.11 13.69 17.39
C ALA A 98 -14.99 13.60 18.66
N ALA A 99 -16.27 13.95 18.57
CA ALA A 99 -17.22 13.82 19.69
C ALA A 99 -17.81 12.40 19.84
N HIS A 100 -17.56 11.51 18.88
CA HIS A 100 -18.10 10.15 18.86
C HIS A 100 -17.01 9.23 19.44
N PRO A 101 -17.32 8.35 20.39
CA PRO A 101 -16.32 7.47 21.00
C PRO A 101 -15.85 6.34 20.07
N GLU A 102 -16.68 5.98 19.09
CA GLU A 102 -16.38 4.94 18.10
C GLU A 102 -17.06 5.24 16.76
N VAL A 103 -16.41 4.86 15.66
CA VAL A 103 -16.91 4.97 14.28
C VAL A 103 -16.63 3.67 13.53
N VAL A 104 -17.54 3.28 12.63
CA VAL A 104 -17.33 2.17 11.70
C VAL A 104 -17.05 2.73 10.30
N ASP A 105 -15.89 2.39 9.74
CA ASP A 105 -15.49 2.70 8.37
C ASP A 105 -15.79 1.48 7.49
N LEU A 106 -16.93 1.49 6.80
CA LEU A 106 -17.50 0.32 6.11
C LEU A 106 -16.90 0.04 4.71
N CYS A 107 -16.10 0.95 4.19
CA CYS A 107 -15.40 0.81 2.91
C CYS A 107 -13.99 1.38 3.07
N CYS A 108 -13.22 0.83 4.00
CA CYS A 108 -11.99 1.45 4.47
C CYS A 108 -10.90 1.54 3.38
N GLY A 109 -10.97 0.68 2.35
CA GLY A 109 -9.97 0.56 1.30
C GLY A 109 -8.57 0.46 1.90
N VAL A 110 -7.60 1.19 1.32
CA VAL A 110 -6.20 1.25 1.81
C VAL A 110 -6.02 1.94 3.17
N GLY A 111 -7.12 2.29 3.87
CA GLY A 111 -7.12 2.78 5.24
C GLY A 111 -6.78 4.27 5.39
N GLY A 112 -6.83 5.06 4.32
CA GLY A 112 -6.49 6.49 4.36
C GLY A 112 -7.37 7.30 5.33
N ASP A 113 -8.70 7.14 5.20
CA ASP A 113 -9.67 7.77 6.11
C ASP A 113 -9.64 7.11 7.50
N THR A 114 -9.52 5.78 7.58
CA THR A 114 -9.38 5.03 8.83
C THR A 114 -8.24 5.54 9.70
N ILE A 115 -7.04 5.77 9.12
CA ILE A 115 -5.88 6.28 9.85
C ILE A 115 -6.17 7.67 10.44
N ALA A 116 -6.88 8.53 9.69
CA ALA A 116 -7.24 9.86 10.17
C ALA A 116 -8.32 9.80 11.28
N LEU A 117 -9.33 8.95 11.11
CA LEU A 117 -10.38 8.72 12.12
C LEU A 117 -9.79 8.17 13.42
N ALA A 118 -8.85 7.22 13.34
CA ALA A 118 -8.19 6.60 14.49
C ALA A 118 -7.35 7.60 15.33
N GLN A 119 -7.02 8.77 14.78
CA GLN A 119 -6.38 9.86 15.54
C GLN A 119 -7.35 10.65 16.42
N ARG A 120 -8.66 10.48 16.20
CA ARG A 120 -9.73 11.24 16.87
C ARG A 120 -10.65 10.38 17.72
N THR A 121 -10.82 9.11 17.36
CA THR A 121 -11.80 8.20 17.97
C THR A 121 -11.42 6.73 17.77
N GLY A 122 -12.12 5.80 18.44
CA GLY A 122 -12.05 4.37 18.14
C GLY A 122 -12.63 4.06 16.75
N VAL A 123 -12.01 3.14 16.01
CA VAL A 123 -12.46 2.81 14.65
C VAL A 123 -12.51 1.31 14.44
N VAL A 124 -13.63 0.83 13.92
CA VAL A 124 -13.76 -0.50 13.31
C VAL A 124 -13.73 -0.32 11.79
N ALA A 125 -12.73 -0.88 11.14
CA ALA A 125 -12.57 -0.80 9.69
C ALA A 125 -13.02 -2.11 9.03
N VAL A 126 -13.81 -1.98 7.97
CA VAL A 126 -14.38 -3.09 7.20
C VAL A 126 -14.22 -2.77 5.72
N ASP A 127 -13.86 -3.79 4.94
CA ASP A 127 -13.91 -3.74 3.50
C ASP A 127 -14.37 -5.10 2.96
N GLU A 128 -14.98 -5.10 1.79
CA GLU A 128 -15.34 -6.34 1.08
C GLU A 128 -14.08 -7.03 0.54
N SER A 129 -13.09 -6.23 0.13
CA SER A 129 -11.84 -6.73 -0.42
C SER A 129 -10.93 -7.26 0.69
N PRO A 130 -10.50 -8.53 0.64
CA PRO A 130 -9.51 -9.06 1.57
C PRO A 130 -8.09 -8.49 1.35
N LEU A 131 -7.90 -7.66 0.32
CA LEU A 131 -6.64 -6.97 0.00
C LEU A 131 -6.62 -5.50 0.44
N ALA A 132 -7.73 -4.98 0.98
CA ALA A 132 -7.83 -3.61 1.50
C ALA A 132 -6.92 -3.40 2.72
#